data_AF-U3GV83-F1
#
_entry.id   AF-U3GV83-F1
#
_cell.length_a   1.000
_cell.length_b   1.000
_cell.length_c   1.000
_cell.angle_alpha   90.00
_cell.angle_beta   90.00
_cell.angle_gamma   90.00
#
_symmetry.space_group_name_H-M   'P 1'
#
loop_
_entity.id
_entity.type
_entity.pdbx_description
1 polymer ?
#
loop_
_entity_poly.entity_id
_entity_poly.type
_entity_poly.pdbx_seq_one_letter_code
_entity_poly.pdbx_strand_id
1 'polypeptide(L)' 'MNNNQDNGKFLTVAEVAEMMRVSKMTVYRLVHSGELPAVRVGRSFRVHESAISAYLNSSTYAAG' A
#
# COMPACT_ATOMS: atom_id res chain seq x y z
N MET A 1 -20.53 -17.55 -3.38
CA MET A 1 -19.51 -16.80 -2.61
C MET A 1 -18.53 -16.21 -3.60
N ASN A 2 -18.39 -14.88 -3.65
CA ASN A 2 -17.55 -14.20 -4.63
C ASN A 2 -16.07 -14.41 -4.28
N ASN A 3 -15.44 -15.38 -4.92
CA ASN A 3 -14.00 -15.58 -4.89
C ASN A 3 -13.35 -14.42 -5.65
N ASN A 4 -13.12 -13.30 -4.95
CA ASN A 4 -12.28 -12.23 -5.46
C ASN A 4 -10.87 -12.80 -5.57
N GLN A 5 -10.53 -13.29 -6.77
CA GLN A 5 -9.16 -13.54 -7.15
C GLN A 5 -8.43 -12.21 -6.99
N ASP A 6 -7.66 -12.08 -5.90
CA ASP A 6 -6.64 -11.04 -5.75
C ASP A 6 -5.64 -11.24 -6.88
N ASN A 7 -5.98 -10.72 -8.06
CA ASN A 7 -5.22 -10.82 -9.29
C ASN A 7 -3.98 -9.94 -9.19
N GLY A 8 -3.08 -10.23 -8.25
CA GLY A 8 -1.70 -9.76 -8.21
C GLY A 8 -1.51 -8.29 -8.56
N LYS A 9 -2.44 -7.40 -8.19
CA LYS A 9 -2.41 -6.02 -8.67
C LYS A 9 -1.35 -5.27 -7.89
N PHE A 10 -0.25 -5.03 -8.58
CA PHE A 10 0.85 -4.22 -8.10
C PHE A 10 0.64 -2.77 -8.48
N LEU A 11 0.52 -1.93 -7.47
CA LEU A 11 0.38 -0.50 -7.59
C LEU A 11 1.74 0.18 -7.46
N THR A 12 1.93 1.23 -8.23
CA THR A 12 3.08 2.14 -8.08
C THR A 12 2.91 3.01 -6.83
N VAL A 13 4.03 3.53 -6.33
CA VAL A 13 4.02 4.51 -5.22
C VAL A 13 3.12 5.72 -5.50
N ALA A 14 2.99 6.13 -6.77
CA ALA A 14 2.15 7.25 -7.16
C ALA A 14 0.65 6.92 -7.03
N GLU A 15 0.23 5.76 -7.52
CA GLU A 15 -1.16 5.30 -7.41
C GLU A 15 -1.56 5.05 -5.95
N VAL A 16 -0.66 4.49 -5.15
CA VAL A 16 -0.89 4.33 -3.70
C VAL A 16 -1.06 5.68 -3.02
N ALA A 17 -0.23 6.66 -3.36
CA ALA A 17 -0.31 7.99 -2.78
C ALA A 17 -1.64 8.69 -3.10
N GLU A 18 -2.11 8.55 -4.34
CA GLU A 18 -3.41 9.06 -4.77
C GLU A 18 -4.57 8.38 -4.03
N MET A 19 -4.53 7.05 -3.93
CA MET A 19 -5.56 6.26 -3.24
C MET A 19 -5.64 6.58 -1.75
N MET A 20 -4.50 6.69 -1.07
CA MET A 20 -4.41 6.99 0.35
C MET A 20 -4.53 8.49 0.67
N ARG A 21 -4.62 9.36 -0.35
CA ARG A 21 -4.64 10.84 -0.21
C ARG A 21 -3.44 11.39 0.57
N VAL A 22 -2.26 10.82 0.35
CA VAL A 22 -1.00 11.25 0.99
C VAL A 22 0.04 11.66 -0.04
N SER A 23 1.13 12.27 0.42
CA SER A 23 2.27 12.55 -0.46
C SER A 23 3.01 11.26 -0.84
N LYS A 24 3.65 11.23 -2.03
CA LYS A 24 4.58 10.13 -2.41
C LYS A 24 5.67 9.91 -1.36
N MET A 25 6.13 10.98 -0.71
CA MET A 25 7.15 10.91 0.35
C MET A 25 6.64 10.16 1.58
N THR A 26 5.34 10.27 1.90
CA THR A 26 4.72 9.47 2.98
C THR A 26 4.75 8.00 2.61
N VAL A 27 4.33 7.64 1.40
CA VAL A 27 4.38 6.24 0.94
C VAL A 27 5.80 5.70 0.94
N TYR A 28 6.78 6.47 0.45
CA TYR A 28 8.19 6.06 0.51
C TYR A 28 8.66 5.83 1.95
N ARG A 29 8.28 6.69 2.90
CA ARG A 29 8.62 6.52 4.31
C ARG A 29 8.04 5.21 4.85
N LEU A 30 6.77 4.91 4.59
CA LEU A 30 6.12 3.67 5.02
C LEU A 30 6.79 2.42 4.43
N VAL A 31 7.20 2.48 3.16
CA VAL A 31 7.92 1.39 2.51
C VAL A 31 9.31 1.20 3.12
N HIS A 32 10.04 2.29 3.40
CA HIS A 32 11.38 2.20 3.99
C HIS A 32 11.35 1.84 5.49
N SER A 33 10.29 2.21 6.22
CA SER A 33 10.10 1.77 7.62
C SER A 33 9.63 0.32 7.72
N GLY A 34 9.17 -0.27 6.62
CA GLY A 34 8.63 -1.63 6.58
C GLY A 34 7.16 -1.73 7.00
N GLU A 35 6.52 -0.60 7.31
CA GLU A 35 5.09 -0.55 7.64
C GLU A 35 4.18 -0.86 6.45
N LEU A 36 4.64 -0.53 5.24
CA LEU A 36 3.93 -0.88 4.01
C LEU A 36 4.75 -1.87 3.17
N PRO A 37 4.34 -3.17 3.14
CA PRO A 37 5.02 -4.18 2.34
C PRO A 37 5.06 -3.82 0.86
N ALA A 38 6.26 -3.79 0.28
CA ALA A 38 6.46 -3.49 -1.13
C ALA A 38 7.56 -4.37 -1.74
N VAL A 39 7.43 -4.63 -3.03
CA VAL A 39 8.43 -5.33 -3.85
C VAL A 39 9.19 -4.31 -4.67
N ARG A 40 10.52 -4.43 -4.70
CA ARG A 40 11.38 -3.61 -5.56
C ARG A 40 11.45 -4.23 -6.96
N VAL A 41 11.03 -3.46 -7.96
CA VAL A 41 11.10 -3.84 -9.38
C VAL A 41 11.97 -2.80 -10.09
N GLY A 42 13.23 -3.18 -10.36
CA GLY A 42 14.24 -2.27 -10.88
C GLY A 42 14.51 -1.10 -9.93
N ARG A 43 14.25 0.13 -10.41
CA ARG A 43 14.44 1.39 -9.66
C ARG A 43 13.17 1.88 -8.95
N SER A 44 12.07 1.13 -9.02
CA SER A 44 10.78 1.53 -8.46
C SER A 44 10.24 0.49 -7.50
N PHE A 45 9.37 0.93 -6.60
CA PHE A 45 8.61 0.03 -5.73
C PHE A 45 7.23 -0.26 -6.33
N ARG A 46 6.74 -1.44 -5.95
CA ARG A 46 5.42 -1.96 -6.28
C ARG A 46 4.78 -2.46 -4.99
N VAL A 47 3.57 -1.99 -4.70
CA VAL A 47 2.83 -2.35 -3.49
C VAL A 47 1.67 -3.24 -3.91
N HIS A 48 1.46 -4.34 -3.21
CA HIS A 48 0.31 -5.19 -3.47
C HIS A 48 -0.94 -4.53 -2.91
N GLU A 49 -2.06 -4.55 -3.65
CA GLU A 49 -3.31 -3.94 -3.21
C GLU A 49 -3.76 -4.43 -1.83
N SER A 50 -3.65 -5.75 -1.56
CA SER A 50 -4.00 -6.32 -0.26
C SER A 50 -3.15 -5.79 0.91
N ALA A 51 -1.91 -5.37 0.65
CA ALA A 51 -1.04 -4.79 1.67
C ALA A 51 -1.53 -3.39 2.09
N ILE A 52 -2.10 -2.63 1.16
CA ILE A 52 -2.70 -1.32 1.43
C ILE A 52 -3.96 -1.51 2.27
N SER A 53 -4.83 -2.44 1.88
CA SER A 53 -6.04 -2.77 2.65
C SER A 53 -5.69 -3.23 4.06
N ALA A 54 -4.69 -4.11 4.21
CA ALA A 54 -4.21 -4.56 5.51
C ALA A 54 -3.67 -3.39 6.35
N TYR A 55 -2.87 -2.49 5.76
CA TYR A 55 -2.36 -1.30 6.43
C TYR A 55 -3.49 -0.40 6.93
N LEU A 56 -4.47 -0.07 6.08
CA LEU A 56 -5.62 0.77 6.46
C LEU A 56 -6.46 0.12 7.57
N ASN A 57 -6.68 -1.20 7.51
CA ASN A 57 -7.39 -1.94 8.55
C ASN A 57 -6.62 -2.01 9.87
N SER A 58 -5.29 -2.07 9.83
CA SER A 58 -4.45 -2.01 11.05
C SER A 58 -4.39 -0.61 11.66
N SER A 59 -4.61 0.42 10.84
CA SER A 59 -4.53 1.84 11.21
C SER A 59 -5.83 2.40 11.78
N THR A 60 -6.91 1.62 11.88
CA THR A 60 -8.12 2.01 12.61
C THR A 60 -7.83 1.99 14.11
N TYR A 61 -6.98 2.91 14.56
CA TYR A 61 -7.10 3.45 15.88
C TYR A 61 -8.38 4.29 15.86
N ALA A 62 -9.43 3.81 16.51
CA ALA A 62 -10.53 4.66 16.92
C ALA A 62 -9.90 5.80 17.73
N ALA A 63 -9.72 6.96 17.10
CA ALA A 63 -9.47 8.20 17.81
C ALA A 63 -10.74 8.47 18.61
N GLY A 64 -10.78 7.95 19.84
CA GLY A 64 -11.80 8.24 20.83
C GLY A 64 -11.73 9.68 21.30
#